data_AF-A0A5E4KEW3-F1
#
_entry.id   AF-A0A5E4KEW3-F1
#
_cell.length_a   1.000
_cell.length_b   1.000
_cell.length_c   1.000
_cell.angle_alpha   90.00
_cell.angle_beta   90.00
_cell.angle_gamma   90.00
#
_symmetry.space_group_name_H-M   'P 1'
#
loop_
_entity.id
_entity.type
_entity.pdbx_description
1 polymer ?
#
loop_
_entity_poly.entity_id
_entity_poly.type
_entity_poly.pdbx_seq_one_letter_code
_entity_poly.pdbx_strand_id
1 'polypeptide(L)'
;MSGCLYFDESNPKVIEPDHTVYPKTTLCCKAQSTPIPAPTHELYENLVIDNISSDLNNFQKKGWQDLYERGEFDCSRMTTYMWDHIRNKYRIAPEIVIAPDRQHAWLAVRVVDAGDTQRYLQWTIKGIKYYYIEATVPQVVKYETDFYMGPPLVRYESSADFYTTKIILADDPVDANTIAGKWFNEFRLTKPDLDKLDMYAISSKPQIT
;
A
#
# COMPACT_ATOMS: atom_id res chain seq x y z
N MET A 1 -41.54 12.88 24.92
CA MET A 1 -41.27 11.67 24.11
C MET A 1 -40.61 12.17 22.83
N SER A 2 -39.29 12.11 22.77
CA SER A 2 -38.50 12.64 21.64
C SER A 2 -37.98 11.46 20.85
N GLY A 3 -38.38 11.37 19.57
CA GLY A 3 -37.92 10.34 18.65
C GLY A 3 -36.49 10.65 18.21
N CYS A 4 -35.58 9.69 18.41
CA CYS A 4 -34.24 9.73 17.85
C CYS A 4 -34.31 9.23 16.40
N LEU A 5 -33.98 10.10 15.45
CA LEU A 5 -33.60 9.69 14.10
C LEU A 5 -32.14 9.23 14.16
N TYR A 6 -31.91 7.98 13.77
CA TYR A 6 -30.59 7.40 13.60
C TYR A 6 -29.88 8.09 12.43
N PHE A 7 -28.69 8.64 12.68
CA PHE A 7 -27.76 9.04 11.63
C PHE A 7 -26.84 7.86 11.33
N ASP A 8 -26.87 7.42 10.08
CA ASP A 8 -25.89 6.52 9.48
C ASP A 8 -24.74 7.38 8.94
N GLU A 9 -23.56 7.32 9.57
CA GLU A 9 -22.37 8.12 9.21
C GLU A 9 -21.17 7.24 8.81
N SER A 10 -21.42 6.07 8.21
CA SER A 10 -20.39 5.09 7.85
C SER A 10 -19.95 5.13 6.38
N ASN A 11 -19.81 6.31 5.77
CA ASN A 11 -19.19 6.43 4.44
C ASN A 11 -18.28 7.67 4.32
N PRO A 12 -16.98 7.51 4.03
CA PRO A 12 -16.04 8.62 3.91
C PRO A 12 -16.32 9.49 2.68
N LYS A 13 -16.23 10.81 2.85
CA LYS A 13 -16.28 11.80 1.77
C LYS A 13 -14.90 11.92 1.11
N VAL A 14 -14.75 11.32 -0.07
CA VAL A 14 -13.63 11.58 -0.98
C VAL A 14 -13.78 12.99 -1.57
N ILE A 15 -12.82 13.88 -1.33
CA ILE A 15 -12.77 15.21 -1.98
C ILE A 15 -11.83 15.11 -3.18
N GLU A 16 -12.42 15.14 -4.37
CA GLU A 16 -11.71 15.18 -5.66
C GLU A 16 -10.94 16.51 -5.83
N PRO A 17 -9.72 16.50 -6.39
CA PRO A 17 -9.24 17.64 -7.15
C PRO A 17 -9.91 17.63 -8.54
N ASP A 18 -10.59 18.72 -8.86
CA ASP A 18 -11.20 18.98 -10.17
C ASP A 18 -10.10 19.08 -11.23
N HIS A 19 -10.20 18.27 -12.30
CA HIS A 19 -10.36 18.75 -13.68
C HIS A 19 -10.20 17.65 -14.74
N THR A 20 -11.32 17.40 -15.42
CA THR A 20 -11.49 17.28 -16.89
C THR A 20 -10.95 16.08 -17.69
N VAL A 21 -11.93 15.25 -18.10
CA VAL A 21 -12.21 14.71 -19.45
C VAL A 21 -11.17 13.78 -20.11
N TYR A 22 -11.49 12.47 -20.13
CA TYR A 22 -11.50 11.61 -21.34
C TYR A 22 -12.57 10.50 -21.21
N PRO A 23 -13.16 9.99 -22.31
CA PRO A 23 -14.50 9.39 -22.31
C PRO A 23 -14.56 7.89 -21.95
N LYS A 24 -15.74 7.52 -21.44
CA LYS A 24 -16.30 6.19 -21.17
C LYS A 24 -15.96 5.11 -22.22
N THR A 25 -15.75 3.89 -21.72
CA THR A 25 -16.17 2.67 -22.43
C THR A 25 -17.19 1.91 -21.58
N THR A 26 -18.44 1.98 -22.01
CA THR A 26 -19.55 1.18 -21.48
C THR A 26 -19.42 -0.24 -22.01
N LEU A 27 -19.31 -1.25 -21.14
CA LEU A 27 -19.65 -2.63 -21.52
C LEU A 27 -20.67 -3.19 -20.54
N CYS A 28 -21.92 -3.23 -21.03
CA CYS A 28 -23.05 -3.85 -20.38
C CYS A 28 -23.01 -5.35 -20.67
N CYS A 29 -23.02 -6.19 -19.63
CA CYS A 29 -23.51 -7.57 -19.72
C CYS A 29 -24.18 -7.95 -18.41
N LYS A 30 -25.50 -8.20 -18.47
CA LYS A 30 -26.24 -8.92 -17.43
C LYS A 30 -25.67 -10.35 -17.36
N ALA A 31 -25.28 -10.80 -16.19
CA ALA A 31 -25.04 -12.22 -15.93
C ALA A 31 -25.88 -12.66 -14.74
N GLN A 32 -26.67 -13.71 -14.97
CA GLN A 32 -27.52 -14.38 -13.99
C GLN A 32 -26.67 -14.94 -12.85
N SER A 33 -27.10 -14.68 -11.62
CA SER A 33 -26.52 -15.21 -10.40
C SER A 33 -26.80 -16.71 -10.28
N THR A 34 -25.82 -17.53 -10.65
CA THR A 34 -25.71 -18.92 -10.15
C THR A 34 -24.92 -18.93 -8.83
N PRO A 35 -25.30 -19.76 -7.83
CA PRO A 35 -24.55 -19.85 -6.59
C PRO A 35 -23.15 -20.42 -6.86
N ILE A 36 -22.12 -19.66 -6.55
CA ILE A 36 -20.73 -20.13 -6.61
C ILE A 36 -20.52 -21.05 -5.40
N PRO A 37 -20.06 -22.30 -5.58
CA PRO A 37 -19.72 -23.19 -4.47
C PRO A 37 -18.67 -22.54 -3.57
N ALA A 38 -18.83 -22.69 -2.25
CA ALA A 38 -17.85 -22.22 -1.28
C ALA A 38 -16.46 -22.81 -1.62
N PRO A 39 -15.39 -22.00 -1.68
CA PRO A 39 -14.09 -22.48 -2.09
C PRO A 39 -13.55 -23.51 -1.09
N THR A 40 -13.31 -24.71 -1.59
CA THR A 40 -12.58 -25.79 -0.92
C THR A 40 -11.16 -25.35 -0.59
N HIS A 41 -10.70 -25.67 0.62
CA HIS A 41 -9.50 -25.18 1.31
C HIS A 41 -8.12 -25.45 0.66
N GLU A 42 -8.04 -25.95 -0.58
CA GLU A 42 -6.81 -26.52 -1.17
C GLU A 42 -6.19 -25.70 -2.32
N LEU A 43 -6.53 -24.41 -2.49
CA LEU A 43 -5.99 -23.56 -3.58
C LEU A 43 -5.23 -22.29 -3.11
N TYR A 44 -4.89 -22.19 -1.83
CA TYR A 44 -4.22 -21.01 -1.25
C TYR A 44 -2.69 -21.03 -1.29
N GLU A 45 -2.07 -22.03 -1.90
CA GLU A 45 -0.62 -22.10 -2.02
C GLU A 45 -0.12 -21.15 -3.11
N ASN A 46 0.64 -20.13 -2.71
CA ASN A 46 1.41 -19.18 -3.55
C ASN A 46 0.67 -17.96 -4.13
N LEU A 47 -0.17 -17.25 -3.37
CA LEU A 47 -0.62 -15.93 -3.81
C LEU A 47 0.57 -14.95 -3.84
N VAL A 48 0.57 -14.05 -4.83
CA VAL A 48 1.64 -13.05 -4.96
C VAL A 48 1.71 -12.16 -3.72
N ILE A 49 0.56 -11.82 -3.12
CA ILE A 49 0.53 -11.04 -1.87
C ILE A 49 1.22 -11.75 -0.70
N ASP A 50 1.15 -13.08 -0.61
CA ASP A 50 1.86 -13.83 0.44
C ASP A 50 3.37 -13.80 0.20
N ASN A 51 3.80 -13.87 -1.07
CA ASN A 51 5.21 -13.75 -1.44
C ASN A 51 5.74 -12.34 -1.15
N ILE A 52 4.96 -11.30 -1.44
CA ILE A 52 5.27 -9.92 -1.05
C ILE A 52 5.41 -9.83 0.47
N SER A 53 4.45 -10.38 1.23
CA SER A 53 4.51 -10.39 2.70
C SER A 53 5.75 -11.13 3.24
N SER A 54 6.17 -12.22 2.61
CA SER A 54 7.37 -12.96 2.98
C SER A 54 8.65 -12.12 2.77
N ASP A 55 8.76 -11.42 1.65
CA ASP A 55 9.85 -10.49 1.37
C ASP A 55 9.89 -9.33 2.37
N LEU A 56 8.74 -8.74 2.70
CA LEU A 56 8.61 -7.69 3.70
C LEU A 56 9.10 -8.16 5.09
N ASN A 57 8.74 -9.38 5.49
CA ASN A 57 9.27 -9.97 6.73
C ASN A 57 10.81 -10.15 6.68
N ASN A 58 11.38 -10.43 5.50
CA ASN A 58 12.83 -10.53 5.35
C ASN A 58 13.51 -9.15 5.46
N PHE A 59 12.91 -8.09 4.90
CA PHE A 59 13.36 -6.71 5.13
C PHE A 59 13.34 -6.37 6.63
N GLN A 60 12.23 -6.71 7.32
CA GLN A 60 12.11 -6.49 8.76
C GLN A 60 13.24 -7.16 9.54
N LYS A 61 13.50 -8.46 9.27
CA LYS A 61 14.56 -9.24 9.94
C LYS A 61 15.97 -8.70 9.72
N LYS A 62 16.19 -7.95 8.63
CA LYS A 62 17.46 -7.30 8.32
C LYS A 62 17.60 -5.91 8.97
N GLY A 63 16.63 -5.46 9.77
CA GLY A 63 16.67 -4.15 10.43
C GLY A 63 16.29 -3.00 9.49
N TRP A 64 15.31 -3.23 8.60
CA TRP A 64 14.84 -2.19 7.67
C TRP A 64 14.25 -0.99 8.39
N GLN A 65 13.45 -1.24 9.44
CA GLN A 65 12.83 -0.21 10.26
C GLN A 65 13.88 0.70 10.93
N ASP A 66 15.07 0.18 11.24
CA ASP A 66 16.14 0.98 11.84
C ASP A 66 16.60 2.13 10.93
N LEU A 67 16.51 1.97 9.60
CA LEU A 67 16.83 3.05 8.65
C LEU A 67 15.89 4.24 8.85
N TYR A 68 14.62 3.96 9.13
CA TYR A 68 13.63 4.98 9.43
C TYR A 68 13.90 5.58 10.81
N GLU A 69 14.04 4.76 11.84
CA GLU A 69 14.21 5.20 13.23
C GLU A 69 15.45 6.06 13.45
N ARG A 70 16.54 5.81 12.71
CA ARG A 70 17.78 6.60 12.74
C ARG A 70 17.73 7.85 11.86
N GLY A 71 16.63 8.10 11.15
CA GLY A 71 16.47 9.23 10.23
C GLY A 71 17.38 9.14 9.00
N GLU A 72 17.87 7.95 8.66
CA GLU A 72 18.70 7.73 7.48
C GLU A 72 17.85 7.67 6.21
N PHE A 73 16.64 7.12 6.34
CA PHE A 73 15.60 7.07 5.33
C PHE A 73 14.29 7.60 5.92
N ASP A 74 13.41 8.07 5.05
CA ASP A 74 12.06 8.48 5.40
C ASP A 74 11.02 7.69 4.58
N CYS A 75 9.74 7.97 4.82
CA CYS A 75 8.64 7.28 4.17
C CYS A 75 8.68 7.38 2.64
N SER A 76 9.10 8.52 2.06
CA SER A 76 9.15 8.70 0.61
C SER A 76 10.23 7.82 -0.04
N ARG A 77 11.44 7.76 0.54
CA ARG A 77 12.53 6.92 0.02
C ARG A 77 12.25 5.42 0.21
N MET A 78 11.74 5.04 1.38
CA MET A 78 11.40 3.63 1.66
C MET A 78 10.27 3.13 0.75
N THR A 79 9.25 3.96 0.54
CA THR A 79 8.16 3.68 -0.40
C THR A 79 8.68 3.55 -1.82
N THR A 80 9.59 4.43 -2.25
CA THR A 80 10.22 4.38 -3.58
C THR A 80 10.96 3.07 -3.81
N TYR A 81 11.74 2.61 -2.82
CA TYR A 81 12.46 1.33 -2.93
C TYR A 81 11.49 0.14 -3.01
N MET A 82 10.48 0.09 -2.14
CA MET A 82 9.53 -1.02 -2.14
C MET A 82 8.65 -1.04 -3.39
N TRP A 83 8.29 0.14 -3.91
CA TRP A 83 7.57 0.27 -5.18
C TRP A 83 8.36 -0.41 -6.31
N ASP A 84 9.64 -0.08 -6.43
CA ASP A 84 10.51 -0.64 -7.47
C ASP A 84 10.74 -2.14 -7.26
N HIS A 85 10.99 -2.57 -6.02
CA HIS A 85 11.16 -3.98 -5.67
C HIS A 85 9.93 -4.81 -6.08
N ILE A 86 8.73 -4.36 -5.71
CA ILE A 86 7.50 -5.08 -6.03
C ILE A 86 7.27 -5.13 -7.55
N ARG A 87 7.49 -3.99 -8.22
CA ARG A 87 7.34 -3.88 -9.68
C ARG A 87 8.28 -4.78 -10.45
N ASN A 88 9.54 -4.84 -10.05
CA ASN A 88 10.55 -5.60 -10.76
C ASN A 88 10.48 -7.10 -10.44
N LYS A 89 10.25 -7.48 -9.18
CA LYS A 89 10.22 -8.88 -8.76
C LYS A 89 8.91 -9.58 -9.11
N TYR A 90 7.77 -8.93 -8.89
CA TYR A 90 6.45 -9.56 -9.05
C TYR A 90 5.70 -9.12 -10.31
N ARG A 91 6.23 -8.15 -11.06
CA ARG A 91 5.58 -7.61 -12.28
C ARG A 91 4.19 -7.02 -12.02
N ILE A 92 3.96 -6.55 -10.80
CA ILE A 92 2.76 -5.81 -10.39
C ILE A 92 3.10 -4.32 -10.37
N ALA A 93 2.21 -3.45 -10.81
CA ALA A 93 2.37 -2.01 -10.65
C ALA A 93 1.67 -1.56 -9.35
N PRO A 94 2.37 -1.48 -8.20
CA PRO A 94 1.79 -0.85 -7.03
C PRO A 94 1.57 0.64 -7.29
N GLU A 95 0.51 1.18 -6.72
CA GLU A 95 0.29 2.63 -6.62
C GLU A 95 0.96 3.13 -5.34
N ILE A 96 1.50 4.35 -5.38
CA ILE A 96 1.97 5.07 -4.22
C ILE A 96 0.79 5.83 -3.63
N VAL A 97 0.53 5.57 -2.36
CA VAL A 97 -0.55 6.20 -1.60
C VAL A 97 0.04 7.36 -0.82
N ILE A 98 -0.46 8.57 -1.04
CA ILE A 98 0.02 9.79 -0.40
C ILE A 98 -1.08 10.34 0.50
N ALA A 99 -0.78 10.56 1.78
CA ALA A 99 -1.61 11.37 2.66
C ALA A 99 -0.91 12.72 2.93
N PRO A 100 -1.26 13.80 2.18
CA PRO A 100 -0.57 15.08 2.29
C PRO A 100 -0.63 15.68 3.70
N ASP A 101 -1.79 15.59 4.34
CA ASP A 101 -2.02 16.18 5.68
C ASP A 101 -1.23 15.47 6.79
N ARG A 102 -0.81 14.23 6.53
CA ARG A 102 -0.01 13.41 7.45
C ARG A 102 1.48 13.39 7.09
N GLN A 103 1.84 13.93 5.93
CA GLN A 103 3.17 13.79 5.33
C GLN A 103 3.68 12.34 5.35
N HIS A 104 2.81 11.38 5.02
CA HIS A 104 3.14 9.95 5.04
C HIS A 104 2.66 9.23 3.79
N ALA A 105 3.41 8.19 3.41
CA ALA A 105 3.20 7.44 2.19
C ALA A 105 3.25 5.93 2.41
N TRP A 106 2.44 5.22 1.62
CA TRP A 106 2.31 3.77 1.59
C TRP A 106 2.33 3.27 0.15
N LEU A 107 2.21 1.96 -0.01
CA LEU A 107 1.91 1.33 -1.29
C LEU A 107 0.55 0.65 -1.25
N ALA A 108 -0.16 0.71 -2.38
CA ALA A 108 -1.38 -0.02 -2.62
C ALA A 108 -1.18 -1.01 -3.78
N VAL A 109 -1.52 -2.27 -3.55
CA VAL A 109 -1.46 -3.33 -4.56
C VAL A 109 -2.87 -3.83 -4.81
N ARG A 110 -3.32 -3.81 -6.08
CA ARG A 110 -4.66 -4.28 -6.42
C ARG A 110 -4.83 -5.76 -6.05
N VAL A 111 -5.94 -6.08 -5.39
CA VAL A 111 -6.27 -7.46 -5.00
C VAL A 111 -6.32 -8.39 -6.22
N VAL A 112 -6.84 -7.89 -7.35
CA VAL A 112 -6.92 -8.64 -8.61
C VAL A 112 -5.56 -9.01 -9.20
N ASP A 113 -4.51 -8.25 -8.91
CA ASP A 113 -3.16 -8.51 -9.42
C ASP A 113 -2.36 -9.42 -8.48
N ALA A 114 -2.65 -9.37 -7.17
CA ALA A 114 -1.86 -10.07 -6.17
C ALA A 114 -2.50 -11.35 -5.59
N GLY A 115 -3.76 -11.60 -5.91
CA GLY A 115 -4.54 -12.74 -5.44
C GLY A 115 -5.45 -12.38 -4.26
N ASP A 116 -6.73 -12.77 -4.34
CA ASP A 116 -7.74 -12.49 -3.31
C ASP A 116 -7.61 -13.45 -2.12
N THR A 117 -7.44 -12.88 -0.93
CA THR A 117 -7.36 -13.57 0.35
C THR A 117 -7.83 -12.67 1.48
N GLN A 118 -8.39 -13.29 2.51
CA GLN A 118 -8.83 -12.62 3.74
C GLN A 118 -7.72 -12.53 4.81
N ARG A 119 -6.49 -12.95 4.48
CA ARG A 119 -5.33 -12.88 5.39
C ARG A 119 -4.87 -11.45 5.68
N TYR A 120 -5.22 -10.51 4.80
CA TYR A 120 -4.78 -9.13 4.83
C TYR A 120 -5.99 -8.21 4.71
N LEU A 121 -5.88 -7.02 5.29
CA LEU A 121 -6.91 -6.01 5.20
C LEU A 121 -7.00 -5.47 3.76
N GLN A 122 -8.22 -5.36 3.23
CA GLN A 122 -8.48 -4.84 1.89
C GLN A 122 -9.21 -3.51 1.99
N TRP A 123 -8.73 -2.45 1.34
CA TRP A 123 -9.49 -1.19 1.23
C TRP A 123 -10.05 -1.05 -0.17
N THR A 124 -11.22 -0.42 -0.26
CA THR A 124 -11.85 -0.12 -1.54
C THR A 124 -11.67 1.35 -1.85
N ILE A 125 -10.83 1.68 -2.83
CA ILE A 125 -10.70 3.04 -3.36
C ILE A 125 -11.41 3.08 -4.71
N LYS A 126 -12.41 3.97 -4.85
CA LYS A 126 -13.17 4.16 -6.10
C LYS A 126 -13.68 2.85 -6.71
N GLY A 127 -14.13 1.92 -5.87
CA GLY A 127 -14.66 0.61 -6.30
C GLY A 127 -13.60 -0.45 -6.63
N ILE A 128 -12.31 -0.13 -6.50
CA ILE A 128 -11.19 -1.06 -6.71
C ILE A 128 -10.65 -1.48 -5.34
N LYS A 129 -10.44 -2.78 -5.17
CA LYS A 129 -9.88 -3.34 -3.93
C LYS A 129 -8.36 -3.38 -3.95
N TYR A 130 -7.75 -2.96 -2.86
CA TYR A 130 -6.30 -2.93 -2.68
C TYR A 130 -5.88 -3.55 -1.35
N TYR A 131 -4.72 -4.22 -1.36
CA TYR A 131 -3.92 -4.46 -0.16
C TYR A 131 -2.98 -3.29 0.08
N TYR A 132 -2.74 -2.99 1.35
CA TYR A 132 -1.84 -1.92 1.76
C TYR A 132 -0.55 -2.48 2.28
N ILE A 133 0.52 -1.80 1.91
CA ILE A 133 1.87 -2.13 2.30
C ILE A 133 2.45 -0.88 2.96
N GLU A 134 2.78 -1.03 4.24
CA GLU A 134 3.57 -0.03 4.94
C GLU A 134 5.06 -0.24 4.60
N ALA A 135 5.70 0.83 4.17
CA ALA A 135 7.08 0.79 3.74
C ALA A 135 8.07 1.08 4.88
N THR A 136 7.69 1.85 5.89
CA THR A 136 8.58 2.17 7.03
C THR A 136 8.71 1.01 8.02
N VAL A 137 7.59 0.35 8.29
CA VAL A 137 7.48 -0.93 8.98
C VAL A 137 7.03 -1.96 7.94
N PRO A 138 7.97 -2.70 7.32
CA PRO A 138 7.70 -3.47 6.10
C PRO A 138 6.69 -4.58 6.38
N GLN A 139 5.43 -4.35 6.04
CA GLN A 139 4.37 -5.33 6.21
C GLN A 139 3.19 -5.07 5.27
N VAL A 140 2.48 -6.15 4.92
CA VAL A 140 1.11 -6.03 4.41
C VAL A 140 0.20 -5.87 5.63
N VAL A 141 -0.66 -4.85 5.62
CA VAL A 141 -1.56 -4.55 6.74
C VAL A 141 -2.54 -5.70 6.95
N LYS A 142 -2.67 -6.15 8.20
CA LYS A 142 -3.53 -7.29 8.56
C LYS A 142 -4.76 -6.85 9.33
N TYR A 143 -4.61 -5.87 10.21
CA TYR A 143 -5.67 -5.42 11.10
C TYR A 143 -5.79 -3.91 11.07
N GLU A 144 -7.01 -3.40 11.26
CA GLU A 144 -7.28 -1.96 11.37
C GLU A 144 -6.46 -1.30 12.48
N THR A 145 -6.22 -2.04 13.56
CA THR A 145 -5.43 -1.61 14.72
C THR A 145 -3.92 -1.62 14.50
N ASP A 146 -3.43 -2.14 13.37
CA ASP A 146 -2.01 -2.07 13.04
C ASP A 146 -1.58 -0.60 13.05
N PHE A 147 -0.55 -0.28 13.84
CA PHE A 147 -0.07 1.08 14.05
C PHE A 147 1.34 1.22 13.49
N TYR A 148 1.67 2.46 13.13
CA TYR A 148 2.96 2.80 12.56
C TYR A 148 3.75 3.65 13.55
N MET A 149 5.07 3.46 13.56
CA MET A 149 5.98 4.21 14.42
C MET A 149 6.90 4.99 13.52
N GLY A 150 7.11 6.27 13.79
CA GLY A 150 8.15 7.01 13.10
C GLY A 150 8.88 8.01 13.98
N PRO A 151 10.04 8.50 13.52
CA PRO A 151 10.88 9.38 14.32
C PRO A 151 10.24 10.75 14.50
N PRO A 152 10.36 11.37 15.69
CA PRO A 152 10.93 10.83 16.93
C PRO A 152 9.86 10.07 17.74
N LEU A 153 9.86 8.72 17.69
CA LEU A 153 8.94 7.82 18.42
C LEU A 153 7.49 8.35 18.55
N VAL A 154 7.00 9.01 17.50
CA VAL A 154 5.60 9.43 17.43
C VAL A 154 4.87 8.18 16.98
N ARG A 155 3.97 7.70 17.83
CA ARG A 155 2.98 6.70 17.42
C ARG A 155 2.13 7.38 16.36
N TYR A 156 2.35 7.01 15.11
CA TYR A 156 1.41 7.36 14.07
C TYR A 156 0.14 6.56 14.34
N GLU A 157 -0.96 7.24 14.05
CA GLU A 157 -2.31 6.74 14.13
C GLU A 157 -2.48 5.37 13.44
N SER A 158 -3.53 4.65 13.82
CA SER A 158 -3.79 3.29 13.34
C SER A 158 -4.06 3.27 11.84
N SER A 159 -3.94 2.09 11.21
CA SER A 159 -4.36 1.93 9.81
C SER A 159 -5.84 2.27 9.60
N ALA A 160 -6.66 2.21 10.67
CA ALA A 160 -8.04 2.70 10.65
C ALA A 160 -8.15 4.21 10.40
N ASP A 161 -7.21 5.00 10.93
CA ASP A 161 -7.24 6.45 10.80
C ASP A 161 -6.96 6.89 9.36
N PHE A 162 -6.34 6.03 8.55
CA PHE A 162 -6.23 6.22 7.11
C PHE A 162 -7.59 6.36 6.44
N TYR A 163 -8.62 5.61 6.86
CA TYR A 163 -9.95 5.72 6.24
C TYR A 163 -10.60 7.09 6.42
N THR A 164 -10.07 7.90 7.33
CA THR A 164 -10.54 9.26 7.60
C THR A 164 -9.63 10.34 7.00
N THR A 165 -8.45 9.96 6.50
CA THR A 165 -7.48 10.92 5.94
C THR A 165 -7.71 11.13 4.45
N LYS A 166 -7.43 12.34 3.97
CA LYS A 166 -7.38 12.59 2.52
C LYS A 166 -6.19 11.85 1.93
N ILE A 167 -6.45 11.07 0.88
CA ILE A 167 -5.46 10.25 0.20
C ILE A 167 -5.46 10.55 -1.29
N ILE A 168 -4.29 10.44 -1.91
CA ILE A 168 -4.08 10.61 -3.34
C ILE A 168 -3.22 9.44 -3.81
N LEU A 169 -3.61 8.82 -4.91
CA LEU A 169 -2.86 7.74 -5.55
C LEU A 169 -1.95 8.34 -6.63
N ALA A 170 -0.71 7.87 -6.65
CA ALA A 170 0.28 8.19 -7.67
C ALA A 170 0.76 6.90 -8.33
N ASP A 171 0.92 6.89 -9.65
CA ASP A 171 1.28 5.67 -10.38
C ASP A 171 2.78 5.30 -10.21
N ASP A 172 3.61 6.31 -9.95
CA ASP A 172 5.06 6.16 -9.83
C ASP A 172 5.69 7.25 -8.95
N PRO A 173 6.98 7.14 -8.61
CA PRO A 173 7.67 8.14 -7.78
C PRO A 173 7.71 9.55 -8.37
N VAL A 174 7.66 9.72 -9.69
CA VAL A 174 7.67 11.04 -10.35
C VAL A 174 6.33 11.74 -10.15
N ASP A 175 5.24 11.01 -10.34
CA ASP A 175 3.89 11.50 -10.03
C ASP A 175 3.74 11.79 -8.52
N ALA A 176 4.28 10.90 -7.68
CA ALA A 176 4.28 11.08 -6.23
C ALA A 176 4.97 12.38 -5.79
N ASN A 177 6.11 12.74 -6.41
CA ASN A 177 6.79 14.01 -6.17
C ASN A 177 5.92 15.22 -6.55
N THR A 178 5.19 15.12 -7.66
CA THR A 178 4.29 16.19 -8.12
C THR A 178 3.16 16.43 -7.13
N ILE A 179 2.61 15.35 -6.57
CA ILE A 179 1.51 15.40 -5.60
C ILE A 179 1.97 15.84 -4.21
N ALA A 180 3.08 15.30 -3.72
CA ALA A 180 3.60 15.59 -2.38
C ALA A 180 4.11 17.04 -2.23
N GLY A 181 4.55 17.65 -3.33
CA GLY A 181 4.94 19.06 -3.38
C GLY A 181 6.17 19.36 -2.50
N LYS A 182 5.96 19.94 -1.32
CA LYS A 182 7.02 20.45 -0.42
C LYS A 182 7.35 19.51 0.75
N TRP A 183 7.13 18.21 0.60
CA TRP A 183 7.64 17.27 1.61
C TRP A 183 9.15 17.41 1.75
N PHE A 184 9.67 17.11 2.94
CA PHE A 184 11.08 17.35 3.27
C PHE A 184 12.03 16.56 2.35
N ASN A 185 11.64 15.37 1.91
CA ASN A 185 12.37 14.62 0.89
C ASN A 185 11.47 14.14 -0.26
N GLU A 186 12.09 14.08 -1.44
CA GLU A 186 11.51 13.56 -2.68
C GLU A 186 11.39 12.03 -2.64
N PHE A 187 10.40 11.51 -3.36
CA PHE A 187 10.27 10.10 -3.76
C PHE A 187 11.35 9.76 -4.79
N ARG A 188 12.58 9.64 -4.30
CA ARG A 188 13.76 9.40 -5.13
C ARG A 188 14.83 8.70 -4.32
N LEU A 189 15.47 7.71 -4.93
CA LEU A 189 16.69 7.09 -4.42
C LEU A 189 17.92 7.65 -5.15
N THR A 190 18.93 8.01 -4.39
CA THR A 190 20.25 8.39 -4.90
C THR A 190 21.19 7.18 -4.94
N LYS A 191 22.34 7.30 -5.60
CA LYS A 191 23.34 6.22 -5.59
C LYS A 191 23.81 5.84 -4.17
N PRO A 192 24.14 6.78 -3.27
CA PRO A 192 24.44 6.46 -1.87
C PRO A 192 23.31 5.71 -1.15
N ASP A 193 22.05 6.02 -1.46
CA ASP A 193 20.92 5.30 -0.90
C ASP A 193 20.93 3.84 -1.38
N LEU A 194 21.08 3.62 -2.69
CA LEU A 194 21.13 2.28 -3.29
C LEU A 194 22.31 1.45 -2.74
N ASP A 195 23.50 2.04 -2.67
CA ASP A 195 24.70 1.37 -2.15
C ASP A 195 24.51 0.93 -0.67
N LYS A 196 23.71 1.67 0.12
CA LYS A 196 23.33 1.29 1.49
C LYS A 196 22.23 0.23 1.52
N LEU A 197 21.29 0.27 0.57
CA LEU A 197 20.19 -0.68 0.48
C LEU A 197 20.60 -2.05 -0.08
N ASP A 198 21.78 -2.18 -0.69
CA ASP A 198 22.31 -3.47 -1.20
C ASP A 198 22.35 -4.58 -0.14
N MET A 199 22.57 -4.25 1.14
CA MET A 199 22.54 -5.25 2.22
C MET A 199 21.13 -5.85 2.43
N TYR A 200 20.10 -5.10 2.05
CA TYR A 200 18.70 -5.50 2.15
C TYR A 200 18.24 -6.27 0.92
N ALA A 201 18.93 -6.14 -0.22
CA ALA A 201 18.63 -6.88 -1.44
C ALA A 201 18.46 -8.38 -1.17
N ILE A 202 17.35 -8.93 -1.63
CA ILE A 202 17.05 -10.36 -1.51
C ILE A 202 17.80 -11.02 -2.66
N SER A 203 18.96 -11.63 -2.35
CA SER A 203 19.79 -12.34 -3.32
C SER A 203 18.94 -13.32 -4.14
N SER A 204 18.66 -12.96 -5.40
CA SER A 204 18.13 -13.86 -6.41
C SER A 204 19.24 -14.78 -6.92
N LYS A 205 19.88 -15.55 -6.04
CA LYS A 205 20.70 -16.66 -6.49
C LYS A 205 19.74 -17.81 -6.82
N PRO A 206 19.64 -18.25 -8.09
CA PRO A 206 19.02 -19.53 -8.36
C PRO A 206 19.86 -20.58 -7.62
N GLN A 207 19.21 -21.36 -6.75
CA GLN A 207 19.82 -22.61 -6.32
C GLN A 207 19.82 -23.53 -7.53
N ILE A 208 20.95 -23.54 -8.23
CA ILE A 208 21.27 -24.60 -9.18
C ILE A 208 21.62 -25.80 -8.30
N THR A 209 20.74 -26.79 -8.34
CA THR A 209 20.91 -28.14 -7.79
C THR A 209 22.16 -28.81 -8.30
#